data_AF-A0A645ILZ3-F1
#
_entry.id   AF-A0A645ILZ3-F1
#
_cell.length_a   1.000
_cell.length_b   1.000
_cell.length_c   1.000
_cell.angle_alpha   90.00
_cell.angle_beta   90.00
_cell.angle_gamma   90.00
#
_symmetry.space_group_name_H-M   'P 1'
#
loop_
_entity.id
_entity.type
_entity.pdbx_description
1 polymer ?
#
loop_
_entity_poly.entity_id
_entity_poly.type
_entity_poly.pdbx_seq_one_letter_code
_entity_poly.pdbx_strand_id
1 'polypeptide(L)' 'MLDAGANFASSPSRVLIHCLDPVMICEKIAYTNINDIVDIQDAIQNTITGLKGIGGLQTRGKYREGYPKSQYIR' A
#
# COMPACT_ATOMS: atom_id res chain seq x y z
N MET A 1 -6.21 10.70 10.75
CA MET A 1 -5.43 9.48 10.39
C MET A 1 -4.11 9.88 9.76
N LEU A 2 -4.10 10.62 8.64
CA LEU A 2 -2.85 11.11 8.06
C LEU A 2 -2.11 12.07 9.02
N ASP A 3 -2.84 12.98 9.67
CA ASP A 3 -2.27 13.87 10.70
C ASP A 3 -1.75 13.13 11.95
N ALA A 4 -2.16 11.88 12.13
CA ALA A 4 -1.68 11.02 13.20
C ALA A 4 -0.39 10.25 12.80
N GLY A 5 0.18 10.55 11.63
CA GLY A 5 1.40 9.93 11.11
C GLY A 5 1.17 8.68 10.26
N ALA A 6 -0.08 8.36 9.91
CA ALA A 6 -0.34 7.29 8.95
C ALA A 6 -0.05 7.77 7.53
N ASN A 7 0.49 6.88 6.69
CA ASN A 7 0.76 7.24 5.30
C ASN A 7 -0.48 7.09 4.39
N PHE A 8 -1.42 6.23 4.75
CA PHE A 8 -2.66 6.02 3.99
C PHE A 8 -3.88 6.14 4.91
N ALA A 9 -5.00 6.55 4.34
CA ALA A 9 -6.29 6.64 5.01
C ALA A 9 -7.35 5.91 4.20
N SER A 10 -8.07 5.02 4.88
CA SER A 10 -9.30 4.43 4.38
C SER A 10 -10.44 5.43 4.56
N SER A 11 -11.11 5.77 3.47
CA SER A 11 -12.27 6.66 3.39
C SER A 11 -12.03 8.09 3.91
N PRO A 12 -11.07 8.85 3.35
CA PRO A 12 -10.86 10.25 3.73
C PRO A 12 -12.12 11.10 3.45
N SER A 13 -12.84 10.77 2.38
CA SER A 13 -14.11 11.42 1.98
C SER A 13 -15.34 10.87 2.72
N ARG A 14 -15.16 9.97 3.70
CA ARG A 14 -16.24 9.33 4.48
C ARG A 14 -17.32 8.65 3.62
N VAL A 15 -16.87 7.94 2.59
CA VAL A 15 -17.70 7.08 1.73
C VAL A 15 -17.58 5.61 2.11
N LEU A 16 -18.54 4.78 1.71
CA LEU A 16 -18.40 3.34 1.83
C LEU A 16 -17.30 2.86 0.88
N ILE A 17 -16.25 2.24 1.43
CA ILE A 17 -15.14 1.67 0.65
C ILE A 17 -15.27 0.16 0.59
N HIS A 18 -14.71 -0.43 -0.45
CA HIS A 18 -14.62 -1.87 -0.55
C HIS A 18 -13.63 -2.42 0.47
N CYS A 19 -13.95 -3.57 1.06
CA CYS A 19 -13.14 -4.21 2.10
C CYS A 19 -11.74 -4.64 1.61
N LEU A 20 -11.59 -4.88 0.30
CA LEU A 20 -10.29 -5.21 -0.32
C LEU A 20 -9.42 -3.98 -0.62
N ASP A 21 -9.94 -2.76 -0.62
CA ASP A 21 -9.14 -1.58 -1.00
C ASP A 21 -7.91 -1.39 -0.12
N PRO A 22 -8.00 -1.47 1.22
CA PRO A 22 -6.82 -1.38 2.07
C PRO A 22 -5.85 -2.55 1.86
N VAL A 23 -6.36 -3.75 1.53
CA VAL A 23 -5.56 -4.96 1.33
C VAL A 23 -4.67 -4.80 0.09
N MET A 24 -5.23 -4.31 -1.01
CA MET A 24 -4.50 -4.07 -2.27
C MET A 24 -3.35 -3.07 -2.09
N ILE A 25 -3.55 -2.01 -1.29
CA ILE A 25 -2.49 -1.05 -0.96
C ILE A 25 -1.39 -1.72 -0.14
N CYS A 26 -1.77 -2.47 0.90
CA CYS A 26 -0.82 -3.17 1.76
C CYS A 26 0.02 -4.17 0.96
N GLU A 27 -0.60 -4.92 0.05
CA GLU A 27 0.07 -5.85 -0.87
C GLU A 27 1.11 -5.12 -1.73
N LYS A 28 0.73 -4.03 -2.40
CA LYS A 28 1.64 -3.23 -3.22
C LYS A 28 2.85 -2.75 -2.42
N ILE A 29 2.63 -2.22 -1.21
CA ILE A 29 3.72 -1.75 -0.34
C ILE A 29 4.61 -2.91 0.13
N ALA A 30 4.00 -4.04 0.48
CA ALA A 30 4.72 -5.21 1.00
C ALA A 30 5.64 -5.85 -0.05
N TYR A 31 5.24 -5.84 -1.33
CA TYR A 31 6.01 -6.41 -2.43
C TYR A 31 6.91 -5.41 -3.16
N THR A 32 6.78 -4.11 -2.89
CA THR A 32 7.71 -3.10 -3.40
C THR A 32 9.00 -3.10 -2.57
N ASN A 33 10.17 -3.04 -3.22
CA ASN A 33 11.47 -3.00 -2.54
C ASN A 33 11.53 -1.82 -1.56
N ILE A 34 12.19 -2.01 -0.42
CA ILE A 34 12.41 -0.94 0.56
C ILE A 34 13.15 0.27 -0.01
N ASN A 35 13.92 0.10 -1.09
CA ASN A 35 14.63 1.17 -1.78
C ASN A 35 13.75 1.98 -2.73
N ASP A 36 12.59 1.45 -3.11
CA ASP A 36 11.71 2.07 -4.09
C ASP A 36 10.55 2.81 -3.42
N ILE A 37 10.09 3.86 -4.07
CA ILE A 37 8.90 4.61 -3.68
C ILE A 37 7.69 3.96 -4.37
N VAL A 38 6.66 3.67 -3.59
CA VAL A 38 5.37 3.21 -4.10
C VAL A 38 4.65 4.40 -4.73
N ASP A 39 4.35 4.30 -6.02
CA ASP A 39 3.51 5.28 -6.70
C ASP A 39 2.09 5.24 -6.12
N ILE A 40 1.68 6.34 -5.50
CA ILE A 40 0.38 6.49 -4.85
C ILE A 40 -0.74 6.43 -5.88
N GLN A 41 -0.55 7.03 -7.06
CA GLN A 41 -1.61 7.07 -8.08
C GLN A 41 -1.89 5.66 -8.59
N ASP A 42 -0.83 4.90 -8.89
CA ASP A 42 -0.96 3.49 -9.27
C ASP A 42 -1.55 2.65 -8.13
N ALA A 43 -1.05 2.80 -6.90
CA ALA A 43 -1.57 2.06 -5.76
C ALA A 43 -3.07 2.30 -5.52
N ILE A 44 -3.54 3.54 -5.67
CA ILE A 44 -4.95 3.88 -5.49
C ILE A 44 -5.80 3.49 -6.70
N GLN A 45 -5.31 3.64 -7.93
CA GLN A 45 -6.04 3.25 -9.15
C GLN A 45 -6.33 1.75 -9.21
N ASN A 46 -5.46 0.93 -8.62
CA ASN A 46 -5.67 -0.51 -8.53
C ASN A 46 -6.71 -0.92 -7.47
N THR A 47 -7.19 0.00 -6.63
CA THR A 47 -8.27 -0.27 -5.67
C THR A 47 -9.66 -0.15 -6.31
N ILE A 48 -10.66 -0.82 -5.74
CA ILE A 48 -12.02 -0.88 -6.28
C ILE A 48 -12.74 0.46 -6.13
N THR A 49 -12.65 1.11 -4.96
CA THR A 49 -13.28 2.43 -4.75
C THR A 49 -12.43 3.58 -5.32
N GLY A 50 -11.13 3.35 -5.52
CA GLY A 50 -10.21 4.32 -6.10
C GLY A 50 -10.04 5.58 -5.25
N LEU A 51 -9.75 6.69 -5.93
CA LEU A 51 -9.43 8.00 -5.32
C LEU A 51 -10.55 8.57 -4.43
N LYS A 52 -11.80 8.13 -4.62
CA LYS A 52 -12.92 8.56 -3.77
C LYS A 52 -12.87 7.93 -2.38
N GLY A 53 -12.34 6.72 -2.30
CA GLY A 53 -12.34 5.88 -1.11
C GLY A 53 -10.99 5.80 -0.41
N ILE A 54 -9.89 6.00 -1.11
CA ILE A 54 -8.55 5.89 -0.52
C ILE A 54 -7.78 7.19 -0.72
N GLY A 55 -7.09 7.62 0.33
CA GLY A 55 -6.11 8.69 0.26
C GLY A 55 -4.78 8.26 0.88
N GLY A 56 -3.72 9.02 0.59
CA GLY A 56 -2.42 8.75 1.17
C GLY A 56 -1.33 9.71 0.74
N LEU A 57 -0.15 9.44 1.27
CA LEU A 57 1.11 10.14 1.07
C LEU A 57 2.14 9.16 0.50
N GLN A 58 3.20 9.72 -0.08
CA GLN A 58 4.29 8.95 -0.65
C GLN A 58 4.89 8.02 0.41
N THR A 59 5.08 6.76 0.05
CA THR A 59 5.58 5.72 0.96
C THR A 59 6.60 4.86 0.26
N ARG A 60 7.66 4.45 0.98
CA ARG A 60 8.61 3.46 0.48
C ARG A 60 8.05 2.05 0.64
N GLY A 61 8.49 1.14 -0.22
CA GLY A 61 8.19 -0.27 -0.09
C GLY A 61 8.70 -0.88 1.23
N LYS A 62 8.29 -2.11 1.50
CA LYS A 62 8.71 -2.87 2.69
C LYS A 62 9.38 -4.20 2.36
N TYR A 63 9.41 -4.61 1.09
CA TYR A 63 10.08 -5.84 0.69
C TYR A 63 11.59 -5.72 0.92
N ARG A 64 12.16 -6.70 1.61
CA ARG A 64 13.61 -6.79 1.87
C ARG A 64 14.12 -8.09 1.28
N GLU A 65 15.12 -7.99 0.42
CA GLU A 65 15.81 -9.14 -0.14
C GLU A 65 16.80 -9.69 0.88
N GLY A 66 16.63 -10.96 1.25
CA GLY A 66 17.58 -11.70 2.09
C GLY A 66 18.37 -12.68 1.26
N TYR A 67 19.69 -12.70 1.45
CA TYR A 67 20.61 -13.68 0.85
C TYR A 67 21.50 -14.33 1.93
N PRO A 68 21.84 -15.63 1.81
CA PRO A 68 21.29 -16.61 0.85
C PRO A 68 19.91 -17.12 1.28
N LYS A 69 19.03 -17.39 0.30
CA LYS A 69 17.73 -18.01 0.57
C LYS A 69 17.92 -19.45 1.05
N SER A 70 17.10 -19.89 2.01
CA SER A 70 17.12 -21.28 2.49
C SER A 70 16.90 -22.24 1.32
N GLN A 71 17.72 -23.29 1.24
CA GLN A 71 17.58 -24.34 0.22
C GLN A 71 16.24 -25.11 0.32
N TYR A 72 15.50 -24.92 1.42
CA TYR A 72 14.26 -25.66 1.72
C TYR A 72 12.98 -24.86 1.50
N ILE A 73 13.07 -23.56 1.17
CA ILE A 73 11.90 -22.71 0.90
C ILE A 73 11.94 -22.33 -0.58
N ARG A 74 11.05 -22.94 -1.37
CA ARG A 74 10.81 -22.61 -2.79
C ARG A 74 9.90 -21.41 -2.91
#